data_AF-A0A4Q5YYY1-F1
#
_entry.id   AF-A0A4Q5YYY1-F1
#
_cell.length_a   1.000
_cell.length_b   1.000
_cell.length_c   1.000
_cell.angle_alpha   90.00
_cell.angle_beta   90.00
_cell.angle_gamma   90.00
#
_symmetry.space_group_name_H-M   'P 1'
#
loop_
_entity.id
_entity.type
_entity.pdbx_description
1 polymer ?
#
loop_
_entity_poly.entity_id
_entity_poly.type
_entity_poly.pdbx_seq_one_letter_code
_entity_poly.pdbx_strand_id
1 'polypeptide(L)'
;MRLKSLEIKGFKSFADKTQVNFDENITGIVGPNGCGKSNIVDSIRWVIGEQKISHLRSENLESLVFNGSKTRSASGLAEVSLTFENTKNLLPTEFSTVTITRKFYKNGESEYRLNDVQCRLKDIQNLFMDTGVSTDSYAIIELGMVDDLIKDKDNSRRRMLEQAAGISIYKTRKKEAKQKLDATEQDLARIEDLLFEINNQLKSLENQAKKAQKYYEIKKEYREISIELAKAALEGFNLTYKDLNEKHEAETDKRIALEAEIATGEAAIEQERVGFIEKEQSLHALQQSFNELVQTLRTRENEKNLATQRLQYLHEREGNLSQFLSKAEGQVTGIEESIQFTQKQIGEEEEVLQGLVKSFEELRKEVDARRSVVDEKRNVV
;
A
#
# COMPACT_ATOMS: atom_id res chain seq x y z
N MET A 1 60.31 72.15 -14.65
CA MET A 1 59.95 71.17 -15.67
C MET A 1 60.20 71.78 -17.02
N ARG A 2 60.98 71.11 -17.89
CA ARG A 2 61.29 71.56 -19.25
C ARG A 2 61.10 70.39 -20.21
N LEU A 3 60.50 70.63 -21.37
CA LEU A 3 60.43 69.63 -22.44
C LEU A 3 61.81 69.51 -23.09
N LYS A 4 62.37 68.30 -23.13
CA LYS A 4 63.72 68.00 -23.66
C LYS A 4 63.65 67.45 -25.07
N SER A 5 62.84 66.42 -25.28
CA SER A 5 62.71 65.80 -26.59
C SER A 5 61.32 65.21 -26.81
N LEU A 6 60.97 65.10 -28.08
CA LEU A 6 59.78 64.42 -28.59
C LEU A 6 60.24 63.41 -29.64
N GLU A 7 59.95 62.14 -29.40
CA GLU A 7 60.17 61.07 -30.37
C GLU A 7 58.82 60.64 -30.94
N ILE A 8 58.72 60.56 -32.27
CA ILE A 8 57.50 60.21 -32.99
C ILE A 8 57.83 59.10 -33.97
N LYS A 9 57.03 58.03 -34.00
CA LYS A 9 57.17 56.93 -34.94
C LYS A 9 55.80 56.41 -35.34
N GLY A 10 55.58 56.25 -36.64
CA GLY A 10 54.32 55.71 -37.18
C GLY A 10 53.07 56.53 -36.84
N PHE A 11 53.20 57.79 -36.43
CA PHE A 11 52.08 58.66 -36.04
C PHE A 11 51.77 59.65 -37.17
N LYS A 12 50.56 59.60 -37.71
CA LYS A 12 50.09 60.45 -38.82
C LYS A 12 51.12 60.53 -39.95
N SER A 13 51.67 61.71 -40.23
CA SER A 13 52.65 61.95 -41.30
C SER A 13 54.07 61.42 -41.00
N PHE A 14 54.35 60.97 -39.78
CA PHE A 14 55.67 60.51 -39.35
C PHE A 14 55.78 58.99 -39.51
N ALA A 15 56.22 58.54 -40.68
CA ALA A 15 56.41 57.11 -40.97
C ALA A 15 57.61 56.51 -40.21
N ASP A 16 58.77 57.15 -40.36
CA ASP A 16 60.03 56.75 -39.73
C ASP A 16 60.15 57.36 -38.33
N LYS A 17 61.07 56.84 -37.51
CA LYS A 17 61.36 57.41 -36.19
C LYS A 17 61.99 58.80 -36.38
N THR A 18 61.30 59.83 -35.90
CA THR A 18 61.75 61.22 -35.90
C THR A 18 61.93 61.70 -34.47
N GLN A 19 63.07 62.31 -34.16
CA GLN A 19 63.34 62.92 -32.87
C GLN A 19 63.45 64.44 -33.03
N VAL A 20 62.70 65.18 -32.22
CA VAL A 20 62.74 66.64 -32.13
C VAL A 20 63.32 67.00 -30.77
N ASN A 21 64.43 67.74 -30.75
CA ASN A 21 65.07 68.22 -29.52
C ASN A 21 64.69 69.68 -29.26
N PHE A 22 64.43 70.02 -28.00
CA PHE A 22 64.00 71.35 -27.56
C PHE A 22 65.08 72.01 -26.69
N ASP A 23 66.22 72.32 -27.33
CA ASP A 23 67.45 72.74 -26.65
C ASP A 23 67.49 74.23 -26.26
N GLU A 24 66.59 75.06 -26.82
CA GLU A 24 66.47 76.50 -26.53
C GLU A 24 65.13 76.87 -25.85
N ASN A 25 65.04 78.09 -25.32
CA ASN A 25 63.82 78.60 -24.66
C ASN A 25 62.67 78.84 -25.64
N ILE A 26 62.99 79.10 -26.91
CA ILE A 26 62.02 79.32 -27.98
C ILE A 26 62.40 78.38 -29.13
N THR A 27 61.47 77.54 -29.56
CA THR A 27 61.67 76.63 -30.70
C THR A 27 60.64 76.95 -31.77
N GLY A 28 61.12 77.34 -32.96
CA GLY A 28 60.29 77.58 -34.12
C GLY A 28 60.16 76.34 -35.00
N ILE A 29 58.94 75.88 -35.27
CA ILE A 29 58.67 74.78 -36.20
C ILE A 29 58.17 75.39 -37.51
N VAL A 30 59.01 75.33 -38.55
CA VAL A 30 58.74 75.91 -39.87
C VAL A 30 58.70 74.85 -40.96
N GLY A 31 57.99 75.14 -42.05
CA GLY A 31 57.86 74.24 -43.20
C GLY A 31 56.64 74.58 -44.07
N PRO A 32 56.54 74.02 -45.28
CA PRO A 32 55.44 74.30 -46.21
C PRO A 32 54.09 73.75 -45.71
N ASN A 33 52.98 74.16 -46.32
CA ASN A 33 51.67 73.63 -45.96
C ASN A 33 51.59 72.12 -46.25
N GLY A 34 50.97 71.36 -45.35
CA GLY A 34 50.84 69.90 -45.48
C GLY A 34 52.06 69.08 -45.05
N CYS A 35 53.18 69.67 -44.63
CA CYS A 35 54.36 68.90 -44.19
C CYS A 35 54.27 68.29 -42.77
N GLY A 36 53.11 68.37 -42.12
CA GLY A 36 52.89 67.73 -40.82
C GLY A 36 53.32 68.54 -39.59
N LYS A 37 53.64 69.84 -39.71
CA LYS A 37 53.98 70.73 -38.57
C LYS A 37 52.96 70.62 -37.44
N SER A 38 51.70 70.69 -37.84
CA SER A 38 50.53 70.60 -37.00
C SER A 38 50.42 69.25 -36.27
N ASN A 39 50.85 68.16 -36.90
CA ASN A 39 50.83 66.82 -36.29
C ASN A 39 51.82 66.69 -35.12
N ILE A 40 52.81 67.59 -35.00
CA ILE A 40 53.70 67.64 -33.83
C ILE A 40 52.89 68.04 -32.58
N VAL A 41 52.05 69.07 -32.68
CA VAL A 41 51.17 69.48 -31.57
C VAL A 41 50.17 68.37 -31.23
N ASP A 42 49.59 67.73 -32.24
CA ASP A 42 48.67 66.60 -32.03
C ASP A 42 49.36 65.44 -31.31
N SER A 43 50.62 65.14 -31.65
CA SER A 43 51.38 64.07 -31.00
C SER A 43 51.63 64.35 -29.51
N ILE A 44 51.93 65.61 -29.17
CA ILE A 44 52.12 66.05 -27.78
C ILE A 44 50.80 65.95 -27.01
N ARG A 45 49.68 66.40 -27.58
CA ARG A 45 48.36 66.28 -26.91
C ARG A 45 47.94 64.83 -26.74
N TRP A 46 48.19 64.02 -27.75
CA TRP A 46 47.86 62.60 -27.73
C TRP A 46 48.63 61.85 -26.63
N VAL A 47 49.94 62.12 -26.47
CA VAL A 47 50.75 61.46 -25.45
C VAL A 47 50.44 61.94 -24.02
N ILE A 48 50.03 63.21 -23.86
CA ILE A 48 49.59 63.78 -22.57
C ILE A 48 48.20 63.25 -22.14
N GLY A 49 47.44 62.68 -23.08
CA GLY A 49 46.24 61.91 -22.78
C GLY A 49 44.95 62.46 -23.36
N GLU A 50 45.01 63.24 -24.46
CA GLU A 50 43.80 63.71 -25.14
C GLU A 50 42.97 62.50 -25.62
N GLN A 51 41.70 62.52 -25.22
CA GLN A 51 40.73 61.46 -25.49
C GLN A 51 39.82 61.81 -26.66
N LYS A 52 39.56 63.09 -26.90
CA LYS A 52 38.72 63.55 -28.00
C LYS A 52 39.50 63.51 -29.30
N ILE A 53 39.23 62.50 -30.11
CA ILE A 53 39.87 62.28 -31.42
C ILE A 53 39.70 63.50 -32.34
N SER A 54 38.54 64.18 -32.26
CA SER A 54 38.27 65.40 -33.02
C SER A 54 39.26 66.53 -32.71
N HIS A 55 39.71 66.68 -31.46
CA HIS A 55 40.74 67.66 -31.05
C HIS A 55 42.14 67.30 -31.57
N LEU A 56 42.32 66.06 -32.00
CA LEU A 56 43.53 65.62 -32.68
C LEU A 56 43.39 65.75 -34.20
N ARG A 57 42.33 66.36 -34.75
CA ARG A 57 42.10 66.50 -36.20
C ARG A 57 42.21 65.17 -36.94
N SER A 58 41.53 64.19 -36.37
CA SER A 58 41.45 62.81 -36.84
C SER A 58 40.01 62.33 -36.72
N GLU A 59 39.57 61.46 -37.63
CA GLU A 59 38.20 60.94 -37.65
C GLU A 59 38.03 59.74 -36.70
N ASN A 60 39.05 58.90 -36.61
CA ASN A 60 39.09 57.72 -35.74
C ASN A 60 40.50 57.49 -35.15
N LEU A 61 40.63 56.60 -34.16
CA LEU A 61 41.93 56.28 -33.56
C LEU A 61 42.90 55.62 -34.55
N GLU A 62 42.38 54.81 -35.47
CA GLU A 62 43.16 54.14 -36.51
C GLU A 62 43.87 55.14 -37.44
N SER A 63 43.25 56.30 -37.72
CA SER A 63 43.85 57.38 -38.52
C SER A 63 45.05 58.05 -37.87
N LEU A 64 45.32 57.77 -36.59
CA LEU A 64 46.54 58.21 -35.91
C LEU A 64 47.75 57.38 -36.34
N VAL A 65 47.54 56.15 -36.81
CA VAL A 65 48.62 55.31 -37.35
C VAL A 65 48.92 55.70 -38.79
N PHE A 66 50.20 55.81 -39.14
CA PHE A 66 50.60 56.10 -40.51
C PHE A 66 50.07 55.02 -41.47
N ASN A 67 49.19 55.44 -42.38
CA ASN A 67 48.48 54.57 -43.32
C ASN A 67 49.27 54.25 -44.61
N GLY A 68 50.55 54.61 -44.68
CA GLY A 68 51.39 54.38 -45.84
C GLY A 68 51.37 55.53 -46.84
N SER A 69 52.32 55.51 -47.76
CA SER A 69 52.41 56.43 -48.89
C SER A 69 52.85 55.67 -50.15
N LYS A 70 52.93 56.35 -51.29
CA LYS A 70 53.44 55.74 -52.55
C LYS A 70 54.83 55.12 -52.40
N THR A 71 55.63 55.60 -51.44
CA THR A 71 57.03 55.19 -51.25
C THR A 71 57.28 54.46 -49.93
N ARG A 72 56.29 54.38 -49.04
CA ARG A 72 56.46 53.78 -47.70
C ARG A 72 55.26 52.91 -47.32
N SER A 73 55.54 51.75 -46.74
CA SER A 73 54.51 50.87 -46.18
C SER A 73 53.82 51.51 -44.97
N ALA A 74 52.58 51.09 -44.72
CA ALA A 74 51.85 51.53 -43.55
C ALA A 74 52.50 51.01 -42.25
N SER A 75 52.51 51.82 -41.20
CA SER A 75 53.04 51.40 -39.89
C SER A 75 52.08 50.42 -39.22
N GLY A 76 52.61 49.49 -38.41
CA GLY A 76 51.82 48.60 -37.55
C GLY A 76 51.41 49.25 -36.22
N LEU A 77 52.08 50.34 -35.83
CA LEU A 77 51.83 51.06 -34.58
C LEU A 77 52.13 52.55 -34.72
N ALA A 78 51.48 53.36 -33.90
CA ALA A 78 51.85 54.75 -33.62
C ALA A 78 52.46 54.82 -32.22
N GLU A 79 53.62 55.44 -32.10
CA GLU A 79 54.36 55.61 -30.86
C GLU A 79 54.83 57.05 -30.77
N VAL A 80 54.53 57.67 -29.63
CA VAL A 80 54.99 59.02 -29.31
C VAL A 80 55.57 58.97 -27.90
N SER A 81 56.77 59.50 -27.74
CA SER A 81 57.47 59.60 -26.46
C SER A 81 57.86 61.06 -26.19
N LEU A 82 57.51 61.55 -25.01
CA LEU A 82 57.77 62.92 -24.57
C LEU A 82 58.67 62.87 -23.35
N THR A 83 59.85 63.47 -23.44
CA THR A 83 60.83 63.47 -22.36
C THR A 83 60.94 64.84 -21.72
N PHE A 84 60.76 64.90 -20.41
CA PHE A 84 60.89 66.11 -19.59
C PHE A 84 62.08 66.03 -18.64
N GLU A 85 62.71 67.18 -18.40
CA GLU A 85 63.61 67.39 -17.27
C GLU A 85 62.84 67.96 -16.08
N ASN A 86 62.79 67.19 -14.99
CA ASN A 86 62.09 67.48 -13.74
C ASN A 86 63.00 68.16 -12.70
N THR A 87 63.84 69.11 -13.11
CA THR A 87 64.84 69.76 -12.23
C THR A 87 64.28 70.51 -11.02
N LYS A 88 62.99 70.86 -11.05
CA LYS A 88 62.31 71.62 -9.99
C LYS A 88 61.32 70.76 -9.19
N ASN A 89 61.36 69.43 -9.36
CA ASN A 89 60.46 68.46 -8.69
C ASN A 89 58.97 68.84 -8.80
N LEU A 90 58.54 69.34 -9.96
CA LEU A 90 57.11 69.65 -10.19
C LEU A 90 56.30 68.39 -10.47
N LEU A 91 56.91 67.39 -11.11
CA LEU A 91 56.29 66.10 -11.29
C LEU A 91 56.52 65.28 -10.00
N PRO A 92 55.48 64.62 -9.45
CA PRO A 92 55.57 63.84 -8.21
C PRO A 92 56.31 62.51 -8.44
N THR A 93 57.60 62.59 -8.75
CA THR A 93 58.47 61.45 -9.04
C THR A 93 59.90 61.75 -8.63
N GLU A 94 60.62 60.71 -8.19
CA GLU A 94 62.03 60.81 -7.76
C GLU A 94 62.99 60.95 -8.96
N PHE A 95 62.52 60.73 -10.18
CA PHE A 95 63.34 60.80 -11.38
C PHE A 95 63.53 62.25 -11.87
N SER A 96 64.78 62.61 -12.13
CA SER A 96 65.16 63.90 -12.73
C SER A 96 64.76 63.99 -14.21
N THR A 97 64.63 62.85 -14.89
CA THR A 97 64.21 62.74 -16.29
C THR A 97 62.99 61.84 -16.35
N VAL A 98 61.92 62.33 -16.98
CA VAL A 98 60.64 61.64 -17.06
C VAL A 98 60.24 61.50 -18.52
N THR A 99 60.15 60.26 -19.01
CA THR A 99 59.70 59.94 -20.37
C THR A 99 58.31 59.32 -20.32
N ILE A 100 57.37 59.92 -21.03
CA ILE A 100 56.00 59.43 -21.16
C ILE A 100 55.82 58.95 -22.58
N THR A 101 55.45 57.70 -22.74
CA THR A 101 55.23 57.07 -24.05
C THR A 101 53.80 56.62 -24.17
N ARG A 102 53.15 56.93 -25.28
CA ARG A 102 51.87 56.34 -25.67
C ARG A 102 52.08 55.52 -26.93
N LYS A 103 51.65 54.27 -26.91
CA LYS A 103 51.60 53.42 -28.10
C LYS A 103 50.17 53.07 -28.43
N PHE A 104 49.90 52.96 -29.72
CA PHE A 104 48.65 52.47 -30.25
C PHE A 104 48.93 51.55 -31.43
N TYR A 105 48.42 50.34 -31.33
CA TYR A 105 48.61 49.28 -32.30
C TYR A 105 47.41 49.20 -33.23
N LYS A 106 47.62 48.76 -34.47
CA LYS A 106 46.52 48.60 -35.44
C LYS A 106 45.45 47.58 -35.03
N ASN A 107 45.76 46.69 -34.09
CA ASN A 107 44.79 45.77 -33.50
C ASN A 107 43.82 46.46 -32.51
N GLY A 108 43.98 47.77 -32.26
CA GLY A 108 43.17 48.56 -31.35
C GLY A 108 43.73 48.67 -29.93
N GLU A 109 44.82 47.99 -29.61
CA GLU A 109 45.45 48.06 -28.30
C GLU A 109 46.15 49.41 -28.11
N SER A 110 45.98 50.01 -26.93
CA SER A 110 46.69 51.23 -26.53
C SER A 110 47.34 51.02 -25.18
N GLU A 111 48.59 51.45 -25.05
CA GLU A 111 49.32 51.43 -23.79
C GLU A 111 49.95 52.79 -23.49
N TYR A 112 49.98 53.15 -22.21
CA TYR A 112 50.78 54.24 -21.68
C TYR A 112 51.96 53.67 -20.92
N ARG A 113 53.11 54.32 -21.03
CA ARG A 113 54.31 53.97 -20.30
C ARG A 113 54.92 55.22 -19.67
N LEU A 114 55.37 55.10 -18.44
CA LEU A 114 56.11 56.12 -17.70
C LEU A 114 57.50 55.54 -17.40
N ASN A 115 58.56 56.15 -17.94
CA ASN A 115 59.92 55.63 -17.87
C ASN A 115 60.00 54.15 -18.29
N ASP A 116 59.36 53.80 -19.41
CA ASP A 116 59.24 52.45 -19.96
C ASP A 116 58.43 51.44 -19.12
N VAL A 117 57.85 51.85 -17.99
CA VAL A 117 56.95 51.01 -17.18
C VAL A 117 55.51 51.26 -17.59
N GLN A 118 54.74 50.19 -17.86
CA GLN A 118 53.33 50.30 -18.26
C GLN A 118 52.48 50.92 -17.14
N CYS A 119 51.62 51.86 -17.49
CA CYS A 119 50.76 52.59 -16.54
C CYS A 119 49.39 52.91 -17.15
N ARG A 120 48.46 53.40 -16.33
CA ARG A 120 47.12 53.79 -16.77
C ARG A 120 47.12 55.26 -17.21
N LEU A 121 46.19 55.62 -18.10
CA LEU A 121 45.94 57.02 -18.44
C LEU A 121 45.69 57.89 -17.19
N LYS A 122 44.99 57.35 -16.18
CA LYS A 122 44.76 58.06 -14.91
C LYS A 122 46.07 58.43 -14.22
N ASP A 123 47.10 57.58 -14.33
CA ASP A 123 48.41 57.84 -13.72
C ASP A 123 49.12 59.00 -14.44
N ILE A 124 49.05 59.06 -15.78
CA ILE A 124 49.58 60.19 -16.57
C ILE A 124 48.81 61.49 -16.30
N GLN A 125 47.48 61.44 -16.19
CA GLN A 125 46.67 62.61 -15.85
C GLN A 125 46.97 63.12 -14.44
N ASN A 126 47.16 62.22 -13.47
CA ASN A 126 47.54 62.58 -12.11
C ASN A 126 48.95 63.18 -12.06
N LEU A 127 49.89 62.68 -12.87
CA LEU A 127 51.25 63.20 -12.95
C LEU A 127 51.30 64.69 -13.32
N PHE A 128 50.39 65.15 -14.18
CA PHE A 128 50.33 66.55 -14.61
C PHE A 128 49.24 67.39 -13.92
N MET A 129 48.49 66.82 -12.98
CA MET A 129 47.34 67.49 -12.37
C MET A 129 47.74 68.82 -11.71
N ASP A 130 48.90 68.83 -11.03
CA ASP A 130 49.47 69.96 -10.28
C ASP A 130 50.42 70.86 -11.10
N THR A 131 50.74 70.49 -12.36
CA THR A 131 51.74 71.23 -13.16
C THR A 131 51.13 72.25 -14.11
N GLY A 132 49.80 72.26 -14.25
CA GLY A 132 49.09 73.08 -15.23
C GLY A 132 49.23 72.59 -16.68
N VAL A 133 49.90 71.46 -16.94
CA VAL A 133 50.09 70.88 -18.28
C VAL A 133 49.13 69.72 -18.50
N SER A 134 47.86 70.03 -18.76
CA SER A 134 46.81 69.05 -19.08
C SER A 134 46.33 69.18 -20.53
N THR A 135 45.51 68.24 -20.99
CA THR A 135 44.95 68.23 -22.36
C THR A 135 44.12 69.48 -22.67
N ASP A 136 43.39 69.97 -21.66
CA ASP A 136 42.59 71.19 -21.72
C ASP A 136 43.34 72.41 -21.15
N SER A 137 44.67 72.35 -21.02
CA SER A 137 45.42 73.41 -20.36
C SER A 137 45.69 74.64 -21.23
N TYR A 138 45.89 75.78 -20.55
CA TYR A 138 46.40 77.01 -21.16
C TYR A 138 47.80 76.86 -21.79
N ALA A 139 48.52 75.76 -21.50
CA ALA A 139 49.87 75.53 -22.01
C ALA A 139 49.89 75.07 -23.49
N ILE A 140 48.78 74.53 -24.01
CA ILE A 140 48.69 74.07 -25.40
C ILE A 140 47.49 74.73 -26.09
N ILE A 141 47.75 75.74 -26.91
CA ILE A 141 46.71 76.47 -27.65
C ILE A 141 46.63 75.91 -29.08
N GLU A 142 45.46 75.38 -29.44
CA GLU A 142 45.16 74.93 -30.81
C GLU A 142 44.49 76.04 -31.64
N LEU A 143 44.59 75.89 -32.97
CA LEU A 143 43.81 76.65 -33.94
C LEU A 143 42.30 76.51 -33.64
N GLY A 144 41.67 77.60 -33.18
CA GLY A 144 40.26 77.65 -32.79
C GLY A 144 40.02 77.82 -31.29
N MET A 145 40.96 77.38 -30.44
CA MET A 145 40.83 77.63 -28.98
C MET A 145 40.88 79.13 -28.65
N VAL A 146 41.62 79.91 -29.44
CA VAL A 146 41.67 81.37 -29.30
C VAL A 146 40.28 81.97 -29.53
N ASP A 147 39.57 81.51 -30.57
CA ASP A 147 38.20 81.96 -30.85
C ASP A 147 37.22 81.50 -29.76
N ASP A 148 37.36 80.27 -29.27
CA ASP A 148 36.53 79.74 -28.18
C ASP A 148 36.73 80.50 -26.87
N LEU A 149 37.95 80.97 -26.58
CA LEU A 149 38.26 81.83 -25.44
C LEU A 149 37.69 83.24 -25.62
N ILE A 150 37.80 83.82 -26.83
CA ILE A 150 37.24 85.14 -27.13
C ILE A 150 35.70 85.13 -27.04
N LYS A 151 35.07 84.07 -27.57
CA LYS A 151 33.60 83.89 -27.59
C LYS A 151 33.03 83.28 -26.31
N ASP A 152 33.89 82.85 -25.38
CA ASP A 152 33.54 82.20 -24.11
C ASP A 152 32.59 81.00 -24.23
N LYS A 153 32.79 80.20 -25.27
CA LYS A 153 31.99 79.01 -25.50
C LYS A 153 32.17 78.03 -24.33
N ASP A 154 31.07 77.49 -23.80
CA ASP A 154 31.07 76.51 -22.69
C ASP A 154 31.80 76.95 -21.41
N ASN A 155 31.81 78.25 -21.14
CA ASN A 155 32.58 78.88 -20.05
C ASN A 155 34.09 78.57 -20.15
N SER A 156 34.64 78.55 -21.36
CA SER A 156 36.06 78.31 -21.66
C SER A 156 36.97 79.24 -20.86
N ARG A 157 36.61 80.53 -20.74
CA ARG A 157 37.41 81.50 -19.97
C ARG A 157 37.46 81.15 -18.49
N ARG A 158 36.30 80.79 -17.91
CA ARG A 158 36.24 80.36 -16.51
C ARG A 158 37.12 79.14 -16.28
N ARG A 159 37.03 78.12 -17.14
CA ARG A 159 37.86 76.90 -17.00
C ARG A 159 39.35 77.22 -17.06
N MET A 160 39.76 78.09 -17.98
CA MET A 160 41.15 78.55 -18.08
C MET A 160 41.61 79.26 -16.80
N LEU A 161 40.78 80.15 -16.23
CA LEU A 161 41.08 80.84 -14.97
C LEU A 161 41.13 79.88 -13.78
N GLU A 162 40.22 78.91 -13.71
CA GLU A 162 40.22 77.88 -12.66
C GLU A 162 41.48 77.00 -12.71
N GLN A 163 41.97 76.69 -13.92
CA GLN A 163 43.22 75.95 -14.11
C GLN A 163 44.45 76.79 -13.75
N ALA A 164 44.50 78.05 -14.20
CA ALA A 164 45.59 78.96 -13.86
C ALA A 164 45.65 79.22 -12.34
N ALA A 165 44.51 79.23 -11.66
CA ALA A 165 44.43 79.31 -10.20
C ALA A 165 44.75 77.99 -9.48
N GLY A 166 44.97 76.88 -10.20
CA GLY A 166 45.26 75.57 -9.62
C GLY A 166 44.09 74.93 -8.84
N ILE A 167 42.86 75.45 -8.96
CA ILE A 167 41.73 74.97 -8.16
C ILE A 167 41.04 73.73 -8.76
N SER A 168 41.36 73.37 -10.00
CA SER A 168 40.78 72.22 -10.71
C SER A 168 40.94 70.90 -9.95
N ILE A 169 42.05 70.75 -9.21
CA ILE A 169 42.37 69.54 -8.43
C ILE A 169 41.40 69.36 -7.27
N TYR A 170 41.22 70.42 -6.48
CA TYR A 170 40.29 70.44 -5.37
C TYR A 170 38.85 70.23 -5.84
N LYS A 171 38.49 70.80 -7.00
CA LYS A 171 37.17 70.61 -7.62
C LYS A 171 36.94 69.15 -8.03
N THR A 172 37.92 68.51 -8.65
CA THR A 172 37.86 67.08 -9.02
C THR A 172 37.80 66.19 -7.79
N ARG A 173 38.68 66.40 -6.80
CA ARG A 173 38.69 65.63 -5.54
C ARG A 173 37.38 65.79 -4.77
N LYS A 174 36.82 67.00 -4.70
CA LYS A 174 35.50 67.24 -4.09
C LYS A 174 34.39 66.46 -4.80
N LYS A 175 34.41 66.43 -6.14
CA LYS A 175 33.43 65.67 -6.92
C LYS A 175 33.54 64.17 -6.66
N GLU A 176 34.75 63.62 -6.70
CA GLU A 176 34.98 62.19 -6.41
C GLU A 176 34.59 61.82 -4.97
N ALA A 177 34.97 62.66 -3.99
CA ALA A 177 34.61 62.44 -2.59
C ALA A 177 33.09 62.48 -2.37
N LYS A 178 32.39 63.42 -3.01
CA LYS A 178 30.93 63.49 -2.96
C LYS A 178 30.28 62.23 -3.56
N GLN A 179 30.75 61.77 -4.71
CA GLN A 179 30.23 60.53 -5.32
C GLN A 179 30.43 59.31 -4.41
N LYS A 180 31.57 59.21 -3.73
CA LYS A 180 31.80 58.14 -2.75
C LYS A 180 30.90 58.24 -1.53
N LEU A 181 30.65 59.46 -1.04
CA LEU A 181 29.73 59.70 0.06
C LEU A 181 28.31 59.27 -0.32
N ASP A 182 27.80 59.75 -1.45
CA ASP A 182 26.45 59.43 -1.95
C ASP A 182 26.26 57.90 -2.11
N ALA A 183 27.29 57.19 -2.59
CA ALA A 183 27.26 55.72 -2.68
C ALA A 183 27.24 55.04 -1.30
N THR A 184 28.02 55.56 -0.35
CA THR A 184 28.08 55.01 1.02
C THR A 184 26.76 55.23 1.76
N GLU A 185 26.09 56.35 1.54
CA GLU A 185 24.75 56.63 2.10
C GLU A 185 23.71 55.64 1.58
N GLN A 186 23.77 55.28 0.29
CA GLN A 186 22.90 54.24 -0.29
C GLN A 186 23.17 52.86 0.32
N ASP A 187 24.44 52.51 0.52
CA ASP A 187 24.81 51.24 1.17
C ASP A 187 24.32 51.18 2.62
N LEU A 188 24.40 52.29 3.36
CA LEU A 188 23.91 52.38 4.73
C LEU A 188 22.39 52.16 4.81
N ALA A 189 21.62 52.84 3.95
CA ALA A 189 20.17 52.70 3.90
C ALA A 189 19.75 51.24 3.67
N ARG A 190 20.47 50.53 2.79
CA ARG A 190 20.24 49.11 2.53
C ARG A 190 20.54 48.22 3.75
N ILE A 191 21.58 48.54 4.52
CA ILE A 191 21.91 47.81 5.75
C ILE A 191 20.82 48.02 6.80
N GLU A 192 20.30 49.23 6.92
CA GLU A 192 19.20 49.54 7.86
C GLU A 192 17.93 48.75 7.52
N ASP A 193 17.57 48.65 6.24
CA ASP A 193 16.44 47.83 5.78
C ASP A 193 16.62 46.35 6.13
N LEU A 194 17.82 45.80 5.88
CA LEU A 194 18.15 44.41 6.22
C LEU A 194 18.10 44.16 7.74
N LEU A 195 18.61 45.09 8.53
CA LEU A 195 18.53 45.00 10.00
C LEU A 195 17.08 45.02 10.48
N PHE A 196 16.22 45.84 9.87
CA PHE A 196 14.80 45.87 10.20
C PHE A 196 14.13 44.52 9.89
N GLU A 197 14.40 43.95 8.72
CA GLU A 197 13.88 42.64 8.32
C GLU A 197 14.34 41.52 9.28
N ILE A 198 15.65 41.44 9.54
CA ILE A 198 16.23 40.42 10.43
C ILE A 198 15.64 40.52 11.83
N ASN A 199 15.47 41.72 12.38
CA ASN A 199 14.87 41.91 13.69
C ASN A 199 13.42 41.42 13.75
N ASN A 200 12.64 41.63 12.68
CA ASN A 200 11.27 41.14 12.60
C ASN A 200 11.22 39.60 12.50
N GLN A 201 12.11 39.00 11.71
CA GLN A 201 12.24 37.55 11.63
C GLN A 201 12.65 36.94 12.99
N LEU A 202 13.59 37.56 13.69
CA LEU A 202 14.05 37.12 15.00
C LEU A 202 12.91 37.13 16.03
N LYS A 203 12.09 38.20 16.08
CA LYS A 203 10.90 38.24 16.96
C LYS A 203 9.90 37.14 16.64
N SER A 204 9.68 36.83 15.36
CA SER A 204 8.79 35.73 14.94
C SER A 204 9.33 34.37 15.39
N LEU A 205 10.62 34.12 15.16
CA LEU A 205 11.30 32.89 15.57
C LEU A 205 11.31 32.72 17.09
N GLU A 206 11.52 33.78 17.86
CA GLU A 206 11.45 33.74 19.32
C GLU A 206 10.05 33.33 19.81
N ASN A 207 8.99 33.87 19.19
CA ASN A 207 7.61 33.46 19.49
C ASN A 207 7.33 32.01 19.12
N GLN A 208 7.87 31.52 17.99
CA GLN A 208 7.75 30.12 17.59
C GLN A 208 8.49 29.19 18.57
N ALA A 209 9.69 29.56 18.99
CA ALA A 209 10.47 28.82 19.99
C ALA A 209 9.72 28.71 21.33
N LYS A 210 9.14 29.81 21.82
CA LYS A 210 8.32 29.81 23.05
C LYS A 210 7.10 28.89 22.93
N LYS A 211 6.41 28.90 21.78
CA LYS A 211 5.28 27.98 21.52
C LYS A 211 5.71 26.52 21.49
N ALA A 212 6.83 26.23 20.82
CA ALA A 212 7.37 24.87 20.74
C ALA A 212 7.78 24.35 22.12
N GLN A 213 8.45 25.19 22.93
CA GLN A 213 8.82 24.84 24.30
C GLN A 213 7.58 24.49 25.14
N LYS A 214 6.54 25.33 25.11
CA LYS A 214 5.28 25.06 25.81
C LYS A 214 4.58 23.79 25.30
N TYR A 215 4.64 23.51 24.00
CA TYR A 215 4.13 22.26 23.44
C TYR A 215 4.85 21.04 24.01
N TYR A 216 6.19 21.07 24.14
CA TYR A 216 6.94 19.96 24.71
C TYR A 216 6.64 19.74 26.20
N GLU A 217 6.46 20.82 26.97
CA GLU A 217 6.03 20.75 28.37
C GLU A 217 4.66 20.07 28.50
N ILE A 218 3.65 20.57 27.77
CA ILE A 218 2.29 20.01 27.79
C ILE A 218 2.29 18.56 27.28
N LYS A 219 3.07 18.23 26.25
CA LYS A 219 3.17 16.87 25.72
C LYS A 219 3.75 15.90 26.73
N LYS A 220 4.71 16.36 27.55
CA LYS A 220 5.29 15.56 28.63
C LYS A 220 4.24 15.27 29.70
N GLU A 221 3.53 16.29 30.19
CA GLU A 221 2.44 16.14 31.16
C GLU A 221 1.33 15.22 30.63
N TYR A 222 0.90 15.44 29.38
CA TYR A 222 -0.09 14.57 28.72
C TYR A 222 0.37 13.11 28.66
N ARG A 223 1.66 12.86 28.39
CA ARG A 223 2.20 11.50 28.36
C ARG A 223 2.15 10.85 29.74
N GLU A 224 2.50 11.59 30.79
CA GLU A 224 2.46 11.09 32.16
C GLU A 224 1.02 10.74 32.58
N ILE A 225 0.08 11.66 32.36
CA ILE A 225 -1.35 11.47 32.68
C ILE A 225 -1.97 10.34 31.84
N SER A 226 -1.64 10.24 30.55
CA SER A 226 -2.20 9.18 29.69
C SER A 226 -1.70 7.79 30.08
N ILE A 227 -0.45 7.66 30.54
CA ILE A 227 0.07 6.41 31.10
C ILE A 227 -0.65 6.06 32.40
N GLU A 228 -0.90 7.04 33.27
CA GLU A 228 -1.62 6.84 34.53
C GLU A 228 -3.08 6.40 34.30
N LEU A 229 -3.77 7.05 33.35
CA LEU A 229 -5.12 6.65 32.93
C LEU A 229 -5.14 5.22 32.37
N ALA A 230 -4.15 4.86 31.55
CA ALA A 230 -4.04 3.50 30.99
C ALA A 230 -3.82 2.45 32.09
N LYS A 231 -3.01 2.76 33.12
CA LYS A 231 -2.84 1.88 34.29
C LYS A 231 -4.15 1.70 35.06
N ALA A 232 -4.87 2.78 35.35
CA ALA A 232 -6.15 2.72 36.05
C ALA A 232 -7.20 1.90 35.27
N ALA A 233 -7.26 2.07 33.94
CA ALA A 233 -8.12 1.26 33.09
C ALA A 233 -7.73 -0.24 33.12
N LEU A 234 -6.44 -0.55 33.09
CA LEU A 234 -5.91 -1.91 33.20
C LEU A 234 -6.24 -2.56 34.55
N GLU A 235 -6.21 -1.82 35.65
CA GLU A 235 -6.63 -2.34 36.96
C GLU A 235 -8.09 -2.78 36.95
N GLY A 236 -8.98 -1.99 36.35
CA GLY A 236 -10.38 -2.35 36.14
C GLY A 236 -10.55 -3.63 35.31
N PHE A 237 -9.77 -3.77 34.23
CA PHE A 237 -9.74 -4.99 33.41
C PHE A 237 -9.19 -6.19 34.18
N ASN A 238 -8.15 -6.03 35.00
CA ASN A 238 -7.60 -7.12 35.79
C ASN A 238 -8.60 -7.64 36.84
N LEU A 239 -9.36 -6.75 37.48
CA LEU A 239 -10.42 -7.13 38.43
C LEU A 239 -11.54 -7.91 37.74
N THR A 240 -12.01 -7.42 36.59
CA THR A 240 -13.05 -8.11 35.81
C THR A 240 -12.54 -9.43 35.23
N TYR A 241 -11.29 -9.48 34.78
CA TYR A 241 -10.65 -10.72 34.32
C TYR A 241 -10.54 -11.75 35.44
N LYS A 242 -10.13 -11.32 36.65
CA LYS A 242 -10.06 -12.21 37.82
C LYS A 242 -11.43 -12.78 38.20
N ASP A 243 -12.47 -11.93 38.27
CA ASP A 243 -13.84 -12.37 38.55
C ASP A 243 -14.39 -13.33 37.48
N LEU A 244 -14.11 -13.06 36.19
CA LEU A 244 -14.48 -13.99 35.12
C LEU A 244 -13.75 -15.32 35.22
N ASN A 245 -12.46 -15.32 35.57
CA ASN A 245 -11.67 -16.54 35.68
C ASN A 245 -12.12 -17.40 36.88
N GLU A 246 -12.42 -16.78 38.02
CA GLU A 246 -13.01 -17.47 39.18
C GLU A 246 -14.38 -18.08 38.83
N LYS A 247 -15.23 -17.36 38.09
CA LYS A 247 -16.50 -17.90 37.58
C LYS A 247 -16.30 -19.04 36.60
N HIS A 248 -15.32 -18.93 35.71
CA HIS A 248 -15.00 -19.99 34.75
C HIS A 248 -14.52 -21.24 35.46
N GLU A 249 -13.60 -21.12 36.44
CA GLU A 249 -13.12 -22.22 37.27
C GLU A 249 -14.28 -22.91 38.00
N ALA A 250 -15.17 -22.13 38.64
CA ALA A 250 -16.34 -22.68 39.32
C ALA A 250 -17.30 -23.42 38.38
N GLU A 251 -17.54 -22.91 37.16
CA GLU A 251 -18.37 -23.61 36.17
C GLU A 251 -17.67 -24.84 35.60
N THR A 252 -16.34 -24.83 35.42
CA THR A 252 -15.60 -26.04 35.04
C THR A 252 -15.66 -27.11 36.12
N ASP A 253 -15.53 -26.74 37.39
CA ASP A 253 -15.63 -27.68 38.50
C ASP A 253 -17.03 -28.30 38.58
N LYS A 254 -18.09 -27.49 38.40
CA LYS A 254 -19.47 -28.00 38.30
C LYS A 254 -19.64 -28.93 37.11
N ARG A 255 -19.07 -28.60 35.94
CA ARG A 255 -19.13 -29.46 34.75
C ARG A 255 -18.47 -30.81 35.01
N ILE A 256 -17.29 -30.81 35.63
CA ILE A 256 -16.56 -32.04 35.99
C ILE A 256 -17.37 -32.87 36.99
N ALA A 257 -17.99 -32.23 37.99
CA ALA A 257 -18.84 -32.92 38.96
C ALA A 257 -20.08 -33.56 38.30
N LEU A 258 -20.74 -32.85 37.38
CA LEU A 258 -21.87 -33.37 36.62
C LEU A 258 -21.45 -34.49 35.65
N GLU A 259 -20.30 -34.36 34.97
CA GLU A 259 -19.75 -35.43 34.14
C GLU A 259 -19.47 -36.70 34.96
N ALA A 260 -18.94 -36.55 36.18
CA ALA A 260 -18.75 -37.66 37.10
C ALA A 260 -20.09 -38.29 37.54
N GLU A 261 -21.10 -37.47 37.86
CA GLU A 261 -22.44 -37.95 38.23
C GLU A 261 -23.10 -38.71 37.06
N ILE A 262 -23.02 -38.17 35.84
CA ILE A 262 -23.50 -38.84 34.62
C ILE A 262 -22.78 -40.17 34.44
N ALA A 263 -21.45 -40.22 34.54
CA ALA A 263 -20.69 -41.45 34.40
C ALA A 263 -21.08 -42.50 35.45
N THR A 264 -21.36 -42.07 36.70
CA THR A 264 -21.87 -42.99 37.74
C THR A 264 -23.29 -43.49 37.43
N GLY A 265 -24.15 -42.62 36.89
CA GLY A 265 -25.49 -43.00 36.45
C GLY A 265 -25.47 -43.96 35.27
N GLU A 266 -24.63 -43.72 34.27
CA GLU A 266 -24.44 -44.60 33.12
C GLU A 266 -23.91 -45.98 33.55
N ALA A 267 -22.94 -46.02 34.48
CA ALA A 267 -22.44 -47.27 35.04
C ALA A 267 -23.54 -48.04 35.79
N ALA A 268 -24.42 -47.36 36.54
CA ALA A 268 -25.54 -47.98 37.22
C ALA A 268 -26.57 -48.54 36.22
N ILE A 269 -26.91 -47.79 35.16
CA ILE A 269 -27.80 -48.25 34.09
C ILE A 269 -27.23 -49.49 33.39
N GLU A 270 -25.93 -49.50 33.09
CA GLU A 270 -25.31 -50.66 32.44
C GLU A 270 -25.31 -51.90 33.36
N GLN A 271 -25.11 -51.72 34.68
CA GLN A 271 -25.29 -52.80 35.66
C GLN A 271 -26.73 -53.33 35.68
N GLU A 272 -27.73 -52.46 35.70
CA GLU A 272 -29.13 -52.87 35.62
C GLU A 272 -29.45 -53.59 34.32
N ARG A 273 -28.85 -53.15 33.20
CA ARG A 273 -29.02 -53.77 31.88
C ARG A 273 -28.45 -55.18 31.84
N VAL A 274 -27.27 -55.40 32.42
CA VAL A 274 -26.70 -56.75 32.58
C VAL A 274 -27.64 -57.63 33.41
N GLY A 275 -28.12 -57.12 34.56
CA GLY A 275 -29.09 -57.85 35.39
C GLY A 275 -30.43 -58.12 34.70
N PHE A 276 -30.88 -57.22 33.81
CA PHE A 276 -32.07 -57.43 32.98
C PHE A 276 -31.86 -58.55 31.96
N ILE A 277 -30.71 -58.57 31.28
CA ILE A 277 -30.37 -59.63 30.31
C ILE A 277 -30.31 -61.00 31.00
N GLU A 278 -29.74 -61.09 32.21
CA GLU A 278 -29.74 -62.33 33.00
C GLU A 278 -31.16 -62.80 33.33
N LYS A 279 -32.04 -61.87 33.75
CA LYS A 279 -33.45 -62.18 34.00
C LYS A 279 -34.18 -62.59 32.72
N GLU A 280 -33.93 -61.93 31.60
CA GLU A 280 -34.52 -62.26 30.30
C GLU A 280 -34.09 -63.67 29.84
N GLN A 281 -32.81 -64.02 29.98
CA GLN A 281 -32.32 -65.37 29.71
C GLN A 281 -32.97 -66.41 30.62
N SER A 282 -33.13 -66.11 31.92
CA SER A 282 -33.81 -67.01 32.86
C SER A 282 -35.28 -67.20 32.50
N LEU A 283 -35.96 -66.13 32.05
CA LEU A 283 -37.34 -66.17 31.59
C LEU A 283 -37.48 -67.00 30.32
N HIS A 284 -36.57 -66.82 29.35
CA HIS A 284 -36.56 -67.60 28.12
C HIS A 284 -36.33 -69.09 28.41
N ALA A 285 -35.40 -69.43 29.31
CA ALA A 285 -35.16 -70.81 29.74
C ALA A 285 -36.40 -71.40 30.43
N LEU A 286 -37.04 -70.65 31.32
CA LEU A 286 -38.27 -71.09 31.98
C LEU A 286 -39.41 -71.26 30.96
N GLN A 287 -39.56 -70.34 30.01
CA GLN A 287 -40.58 -70.42 28.95
C GLN A 287 -40.34 -71.61 28.03
N GLN A 288 -39.08 -71.93 27.70
CA GLN A 288 -38.72 -73.13 26.96
C GLN A 288 -39.11 -74.40 27.74
N SER A 289 -38.74 -74.47 29.03
CA SER A 289 -39.11 -75.59 29.89
C SER A 289 -40.63 -75.74 30.05
N PHE A 290 -41.36 -74.62 30.15
CA PHE A 290 -42.82 -74.61 30.23
C PHE A 290 -43.45 -75.09 28.91
N ASN A 291 -42.94 -74.65 27.77
CA ASN A 291 -43.41 -75.10 26.46
C ASN A 291 -43.14 -76.60 26.25
N GLU A 292 -42.00 -77.13 26.70
CA GLU A 292 -41.72 -78.57 26.71
C GLU A 292 -42.70 -79.33 27.62
N LEU A 293 -43.02 -78.78 28.80
CA LEU A 293 -44.01 -79.34 29.71
C LEU A 293 -45.42 -79.33 29.09
N VAL A 294 -45.79 -78.26 28.39
CA VAL A 294 -47.08 -78.17 27.67
C VAL A 294 -47.14 -79.15 26.50
N GLN A 295 -46.04 -79.33 25.76
CA GLN A 295 -45.97 -80.32 24.68
C GLN A 295 -46.10 -81.74 25.23
N THR A 296 -45.43 -82.05 26.34
CA THR A 296 -45.55 -83.36 27.01
C THR A 296 -46.95 -83.57 27.61
N LEU A 297 -47.59 -82.53 28.15
CA LEU A 297 -48.98 -82.59 28.59
C LEU A 297 -49.92 -82.88 27.40
N ARG A 298 -49.75 -82.17 26.28
CA ARG A 298 -50.55 -82.37 25.06
C ARG A 298 -50.36 -83.77 24.48
N THR A 299 -49.15 -84.31 24.45
CA THR A 299 -48.94 -85.69 23.98
C THR A 299 -49.59 -86.70 24.92
N ARG A 300 -49.50 -86.51 26.24
CA ARG A 300 -50.19 -87.36 27.23
C ARG A 300 -51.72 -87.24 27.15
N GLU A 301 -52.26 -86.06 26.93
CA GLU A 301 -53.70 -85.86 26.71
C GLU A 301 -54.16 -86.50 25.40
N ASN A 302 -53.38 -86.38 24.33
CA ASN A 302 -53.67 -87.06 23.06
C ASN A 302 -53.60 -88.59 23.21
N GLU A 303 -52.61 -89.14 23.92
CA GLU A 303 -52.54 -90.56 24.26
C GLU A 303 -53.75 -91.02 25.08
N LYS A 304 -54.14 -90.23 26.09
CA LYS A 304 -55.35 -90.48 26.90
C LYS A 304 -56.61 -90.46 26.04
N ASN A 305 -56.79 -89.45 25.20
CA ASN A 305 -57.95 -89.35 24.31
C ASN A 305 -58.01 -90.53 23.33
N LEU A 306 -56.87 -90.92 22.74
CA LEU A 306 -56.78 -92.09 21.86
C LEU A 306 -57.11 -93.40 22.60
N ALA A 307 -56.61 -93.55 23.83
CA ALA A 307 -56.94 -94.70 24.69
C ALA A 307 -58.43 -94.73 25.06
N THR A 308 -59.02 -93.56 25.32
CA THR A 308 -60.44 -93.42 25.65
C THR A 308 -61.34 -93.76 24.45
N GLN A 309 -60.97 -93.31 23.25
CA GLN A 309 -61.64 -93.70 22.00
C GLN A 309 -61.50 -95.19 21.71
N ARG A 310 -60.32 -95.80 21.95
CA ARG A 310 -60.13 -97.25 21.84
C ARG A 310 -61.01 -98.02 22.83
N LEU A 311 -61.15 -97.53 24.06
CA LEU A 311 -62.03 -98.11 25.08
C LEU A 311 -63.50 -98.03 24.66
N GLN A 312 -63.96 -96.89 24.17
CA GLN A 312 -65.32 -96.74 23.64
C GLN A 312 -65.58 -97.70 22.47
N TYR A 313 -64.65 -97.80 21.51
CA TYR A 313 -64.77 -98.73 20.39
C TYR A 313 -64.83 -100.19 20.85
N LEU A 314 -64.03 -100.57 21.85
CA LEU A 314 -64.07 -101.93 22.42
C LEU A 314 -65.39 -102.21 23.16
N HIS A 315 -65.92 -101.25 23.92
CA HIS A 315 -67.21 -101.39 24.58
C HIS A 315 -68.39 -101.46 23.60
N GLU A 316 -68.37 -100.66 22.52
CA GLU A 316 -69.36 -100.76 21.45
C GLU A 316 -69.31 -102.12 20.76
N ARG A 317 -68.10 -102.66 20.54
CA ARG A 317 -67.91 -103.98 19.94
C ARG A 317 -68.39 -105.09 20.88
N GLU A 318 -68.14 -104.97 22.18
CA GLU A 318 -68.63 -105.89 23.22
C GLU A 318 -70.18 -105.87 23.29
N GLY A 319 -70.79 -104.68 23.28
CA GLY A 319 -72.25 -104.52 23.27
C GLY A 319 -72.91 -105.09 22.02
N ASN A 320 -72.31 -104.89 20.85
CA ASN A 320 -72.80 -105.45 19.59
C ASN A 320 -72.71 -106.99 19.56
N LEU A 321 -71.63 -107.58 20.10
CA LEU A 321 -71.49 -109.03 20.22
C LEU A 321 -72.49 -109.64 21.23
N SER A 322 -72.75 -108.96 22.35
CA SER A 322 -73.75 -109.38 23.33
C SER A 322 -75.17 -109.36 22.76
N GLN A 323 -75.53 -108.32 22.01
CA GLN A 323 -76.84 -108.27 21.33
C GLN A 323 -76.97 -109.35 20.24
N PHE A 324 -75.88 -109.69 19.55
CA PHE A 324 -75.88 -110.76 18.56
C PHE A 324 -76.12 -112.14 19.21
N LEU A 325 -75.45 -112.41 20.34
CA LEU A 325 -75.64 -113.64 21.11
C LEU A 325 -77.06 -113.77 21.67
N SER A 326 -77.62 -112.69 22.22
CA SER A 326 -78.99 -112.68 22.76
C SER A 326 -80.05 -112.93 21.67
N LYS A 327 -79.87 -112.39 20.45
CA LYS A 327 -80.77 -112.67 19.32
C LYS A 327 -80.67 -114.12 18.84
N ALA A 328 -79.48 -114.72 18.88
CA ALA A 328 -79.29 -116.12 18.49
C ALA A 328 -79.93 -117.07 19.52
N GLU A 329 -79.79 -116.80 20.83
CA GLU A 329 -80.47 -117.58 21.88
C GLU A 329 -82.00 -117.52 21.74
N GLY A 330 -82.57 -116.34 21.47
CA GLY A 330 -84.02 -116.19 21.26
C GLY A 330 -84.56 -116.93 20.04
N GLN A 331 -83.74 -117.13 19.00
CA GLN A 331 -84.13 -117.94 17.83
C GLN A 331 -84.10 -119.44 18.12
N VAL A 332 -83.19 -119.90 18.98
CA VAL A 332 -83.10 -121.32 19.37
C VAL A 332 -84.29 -121.71 20.26
N THR A 333 -84.64 -120.87 21.24
CA THR A 333 -85.80 -121.12 22.11
C THR A 333 -87.13 -121.13 21.34
N GLY A 334 -87.28 -120.26 20.33
CA GLY A 334 -88.49 -120.24 19.49
C GLY A 334 -88.64 -121.47 18.59
N ILE A 335 -87.54 -122.08 18.16
CA ILE A 335 -87.57 -123.32 17.38
C ILE A 335 -87.86 -124.53 18.28
N GLU A 336 -87.34 -124.56 19.51
CA GLU A 336 -87.63 -125.61 20.49
C GLU A 336 -89.10 -125.63 20.92
N GLU A 337 -89.72 -124.47 21.16
CA GLU A 337 -91.15 -124.36 21.49
C GLU A 337 -92.05 -124.81 20.32
N SER A 338 -91.65 -124.52 19.08
CA SER A 338 -92.40 -124.95 17.88
C SER A 338 -92.34 -126.47 17.66
N ILE A 339 -91.21 -127.10 17.98
CA ILE A 339 -91.05 -128.57 17.91
C ILE A 339 -91.91 -129.27 18.98
N GLN A 340 -91.92 -128.76 20.22
CA GLN A 340 -92.78 -129.31 21.28
C GLN A 340 -94.28 -129.17 20.99
N PHE A 341 -94.70 -128.03 20.43
CA PHE A 341 -96.10 -127.82 20.05
C PHE A 341 -96.55 -128.80 18.95
N THR A 342 -95.70 -129.04 17.94
CA THR A 342 -96.00 -129.93 16.82
C THR A 342 -96.05 -131.41 17.26
N GLN A 343 -95.18 -131.83 18.19
CA GLN A 343 -95.23 -133.18 18.77
C GLN A 343 -96.52 -133.43 19.57
N LYS A 344 -97.03 -132.41 20.26
CA LYS A 344 -98.26 -132.51 21.06
C LYS A 344 -99.51 -132.62 20.17
N GLN A 345 -99.54 -131.88 19.05
CA GLN A 345 -100.63 -131.98 18.06
C GLN A 345 -100.70 -133.34 17.37
N ILE A 346 -99.55 -133.97 17.07
CA ILE A 346 -99.53 -135.30 16.45
C ILE A 346 -100.10 -136.37 17.41
N GLY A 347 -99.81 -136.27 18.70
CA GLY A 347 -100.39 -137.18 19.70
C GLY A 347 -101.91 -137.03 19.87
N GLU A 348 -102.42 -135.80 19.83
CA GLU A 348 -103.86 -135.52 19.91
C GLU A 348 -104.61 -136.02 18.66
N GLU A 349 -104.03 -135.86 17.46
CA GLU A 349 -104.65 -136.37 16.22
C GLU A 349 -104.62 -137.91 16.11
N GLU A 350 -103.59 -138.59 16.65
CA GLU A 350 -103.54 -140.05 16.68
C GLU A 350 -104.60 -140.65 17.64
N GLU A 351 -104.90 -139.99 18.76
CA GLU A 351 -106.00 -140.39 19.65
C GLU A 351 -107.37 -140.21 18.99
N VAL A 352 -107.57 -139.10 18.28
CA VAL A 352 -108.81 -138.84 17.53
C VAL A 352 -109.01 -139.87 16.42
N LEU A 353 -107.95 -140.26 15.71
CA LEU A 353 -108.00 -141.26 14.66
C LEU A 353 -108.35 -142.65 15.21
N GLN A 354 -107.77 -143.06 16.34
CA GLN A 354 -108.12 -144.33 17.00
C GLN A 354 -109.57 -144.37 17.50
N GLY A 355 -110.10 -143.23 17.97
CA GLY A 355 -111.52 -143.10 18.35
C GLY A 355 -112.47 -143.25 17.15
N LEU A 356 -112.13 -142.63 16.01
CA LEU A 356 -112.91 -142.72 14.77
C LEU A 356 -112.87 -144.13 14.14
N VAL A 357 -111.75 -144.84 14.23
CA VAL A 357 -111.64 -146.23 13.75
C VAL A 357 -112.52 -147.18 14.58
N LYS A 358 -112.56 -147.02 15.91
CA LYS A 358 -113.48 -147.78 16.77
C LYS A 358 -114.95 -147.47 16.50
N SER A 359 -115.29 -146.19 16.32
CA SER A 359 -116.64 -145.75 15.96
C SER A 359 -117.08 -146.33 14.60
N PHE A 360 -116.18 -146.39 13.62
CA PHE A 360 -116.50 -146.93 12.30
C PHE A 360 -116.69 -148.45 12.31
N GLU A 361 -115.91 -149.19 13.11
CA GLU A 361 -116.10 -150.64 13.28
C GLU A 361 -117.40 -150.98 14.03
N GLU A 362 -117.81 -150.17 15.02
CA GLU A 362 -119.07 -150.34 15.75
C GLU A 362 -120.29 -150.02 14.87
N LEU A 363 -120.28 -148.89 14.14
CA LEU A 363 -121.37 -148.56 13.22
C LEU A 363 -121.47 -149.52 12.05
N ARG A 364 -120.35 -150.06 11.55
CA ARG A 364 -120.39 -151.05 10.46
C ARG A 364 -120.97 -152.39 10.93
N LYS A 365 -120.64 -152.82 12.17
CA LYS A 365 -121.30 -153.98 12.80
C LYS A 365 -122.79 -153.74 13.03
N GLU A 366 -123.20 -152.52 13.36
CA GLU A 366 -124.63 -152.18 13.52
C GLU A 366 -125.38 -152.17 12.17
N VAL A 367 -124.74 -151.73 11.08
CA VAL A 367 -125.34 -151.74 9.74
C VAL A 367 -125.39 -153.15 9.16
N ASP A 368 -124.38 -153.99 9.37
CA ASP A 368 -124.44 -155.41 8.98
C ASP A 368 -125.50 -156.18 9.79
N ALA A 369 -125.78 -155.79 11.04
CA ALA A 369 -126.91 -156.31 11.82
C ALA A 369 -128.28 -155.80 11.31
N ARG A 370 -128.37 -154.54 10.85
CA ARG A 370 -129.62 -154.05 10.21
C ARG A 370 -129.84 -154.62 8.81
N ARG A 371 -128.77 -155.06 8.14
CA ARG A 371 -128.82 -155.88 6.92
C ARG A 371 -129.56 -157.21 7.19
N SER A 372 -129.37 -157.85 8.34
CA SER A 372 -130.09 -159.11 8.64
C SER A 372 -131.56 -158.93 9.02
N VAL A 373 -131.96 -157.75 9.54
CA VAL A 373 -133.35 -157.51 9.95
C VAL A 373 -134.26 -157.13 8.77
N VAL A 374 -133.71 -156.49 7.73
CA VAL A 374 -134.49 -156.18 6.51
C VAL A 374 -134.68 -157.43 5.64
N ASP A 375 -133.75 -158.39 5.71
CA ASP A 375 -133.85 -159.70 5.04
C ASP A 375 -134.93 -160.63 5.65
N GLU A 376 -135.41 -160.41 6.88
CA GLU A 376 -136.46 -161.25 7.51
C GLU A 376 -137.89 -160.72 7.36
N LYS A 377 -138.09 -159.47 6.89
CA LYS A 377 -139.41 -158.82 6.91
C LYS A 377 -139.99 -158.35 5.60
N ARG A 378 -139.24 -158.37 4.51
CA ARG A 378 -139.86 -158.26 3.19
C ARG A 378 -139.58 -159.54 2.49
N ASN A 379 -140.63 -160.32 2.40
CA ASN A 379 -140.85 -161.09 1.22
C ASN A 379 -139.68 -162.02 0.87
N VAL A 380 -139.79 -163.31 1.24
CA VAL A 380 -140.57 -164.18 0.34
C VAL A 380 -141.31 -163.31 -0.67
N VAL A 381 -140.76 -162.97 -1.82
CA VAL A 381 -141.67 -162.55 -2.91
C VAL A 381 -142.41 -161.23 -2.68
#